data_AF-A0A257MD33-F1
#
_entry.id   AF-A0A257MD33-F1
#
_cell.length_a   1.000
_cell.length_b   1.000
_cell.length_c   1.000
_cell.angle_alpha   90.00
_cell.angle_beta   90.00
_cell.angle_gamma   90.00
#
_symmetry.space_group_name_H-M   'P 1'
#
loop_
_entity.id
_entity.type
_entity.pdbx_description
1 polymer ?
#
loop_
_entity_poly.entity_id
_entity_poly.type
_entity_poly.pdbx_seq_one_letter_code
_entity_poly.pdbx_strand_id
1 'polypeptide(L)'
;MADLVRQIHSRGDLSQEAAHWMAILAMEQYAYFLADGTGVALTREIRPPQDEGSLEILLPYQALLEDDSGMEHNWDYTSDAVAALIAAQLSAPLIKATDVDGVIIDGRVAKELPASILLGRESCIDQGTVRLLCGRLKGMKVMVLNGTDIDRFIKSLREGIAGTIITG
;
A
#
# COMPACT_ATOMS: atom_id res chain seq x y z
N MET A 1 -8.13 -12.62 1.16
CA MET A 1 -9.22 -12.34 2.12
C MET A 1 -10.01 -11.09 1.73
N ALA A 2 -9.37 -9.96 1.43
CA ALA A 2 -10.07 -8.75 0.96
C ALA A 2 -10.91 -8.97 -0.32
N ASP A 3 -10.48 -9.82 -1.26
CA ASP A 3 -11.27 -10.11 -2.47
C ASP A 3 -12.61 -10.77 -2.17
N LEU A 4 -12.67 -11.65 -1.17
CA LEU A 4 -13.93 -12.26 -0.74
C LEU A 4 -14.87 -11.20 -0.15
N VAL A 5 -14.34 -10.28 0.66
CA VAL A 5 -15.11 -9.14 1.18
C VAL A 5 -15.66 -8.29 0.03
N ARG A 6 -14.83 -8.01 -0.98
CA ARG A 6 -15.24 -7.26 -2.18
C ARG A 6 -16.36 -7.97 -2.95
N GLN A 7 -16.28 -9.29 -3.09
CA GLN A 7 -17.31 -10.10 -3.75
C GLN A 7 -18.64 -10.13 -2.98
N ILE A 8 -18.62 -10.15 -1.65
CA ILE A 8 -19.84 -10.12 -0.83
C ILE A 8 -20.45 -8.71 -0.88
N HIS A 9 -19.62 -7.66 -0.76
CA HIS A 9 -20.07 -6.28 -0.89
C HIS A 9 -20.72 -5.99 -2.25
N SER A 10 -20.12 -6.47 -3.36
CA SER A 10 -20.68 -6.25 -4.70
C SER A 10 -22.03 -6.93 -4.95
N ARG A 11 -22.41 -7.90 -4.11
CA ARG A 11 -23.75 -8.53 -4.12
C ARG A 11 -24.79 -7.75 -3.31
N GLY A 12 -24.38 -6.74 -2.56
CA GLY A 12 -25.25 -5.95 -1.68
C GLY A 12 -25.44 -6.55 -0.29
N ASP A 13 -24.69 -7.60 0.07
CA ASP A 13 -24.83 -8.33 1.34
C ASP A 13 -24.05 -7.68 2.49
N LEU A 14 -23.24 -6.65 2.21
CA LEU A 14 -22.47 -5.88 3.18
C LEU A 14 -22.65 -4.38 2.91
N SER A 15 -22.67 -3.57 3.97
CA SER A 15 -22.54 -2.12 3.83
C SER A 15 -21.11 -1.77 3.43
N GLN A 16 -20.96 -0.60 2.81
CA GLN A 16 -19.65 -0.05 2.44
C GLN A 16 -18.74 0.14 3.67
N GLU A 17 -19.30 0.61 4.78
CA GLU A 17 -18.60 0.73 6.07
C GLU A 17 -18.06 -0.62 6.57
N ALA A 18 -18.92 -1.65 6.62
CA ALA A 18 -18.51 -2.97 7.08
C ALA A 18 -17.47 -3.58 6.13
N ALA A 19 -17.65 -3.42 4.82
CA ALA A 19 -16.71 -3.91 3.82
C ALA A 19 -15.32 -3.27 3.97
N HIS A 20 -15.26 -1.97 4.26
CA HIS A 20 -13.99 -1.26 4.49
C HIS A 20 -13.24 -1.85 5.69
N TRP A 21 -13.86 -1.94 6.87
CA TRP A 21 -13.23 -2.49 8.06
C TRP A 21 -12.89 -3.99 7.93
N MET A 22 -13.72 -4.77 7.25
CA MET A 22 -13.40 -6.17 6.94
C MET A 22 -12.19 -6.29 6.02
N ALA A 23 -11.98 -5.35 5.09
CA ALA A 23 -10.78 -5.31 4.26
C ALA A 23 -9.53 -4.96 5.08
N ILE A 24 -9.62 -4.03 6.04
CA ILE A 24 -8.52 -3.73 6.98
C ILE A 24 -8.18 -4.95 7.84
N LEU A 25 -9.17 -5.63 8.41
CA LEU A 25 -8.96 -6.87 9.18
C LEU A 25 -8.34 -7.99 8.32
N ALA A 26 -8.69 -8.05 7.03
CA ALA A 26 -8.05 -8.97 6.11
C ALA A 26 -6.54 -8.70 5.91
N MET A 27 -6.10 -7.44 6.05
CA MET A 27 -4.66 -7.10 6.05
C MET A 27 -3.96 -7.67 7.29
N GLU A 28 -4.59 -7.62 8.46
CA GLU A 28 -4.05 -8.24 9.68
C GLU A 28 -3.94 -9.76 9.56
N GLN A 29 -4.95 -10.41 8.97
CA GLN A 29 -4.87 -11.86 8.68
C GLN A 29 -3.68 -12.19 7.78
N TYR A 30 -3.40 -11.35 6.78
CA TYR A 30 -2.24 -11.53 5.91
C TYR A 30 -0.91 -11.23 6.63
N ALA A 31 -0.88 -10.26 7.54
CA ALA A 31 0.27 -9.99 8.39
C ALA A 31 0.66 -11.21 9.25
N TYR A 32 -0.32 -11.90 9.86
CA TYR A 32 -0.06 -13.15 10.58
C TYR A 32 0.52 -14.23 9.66
N PHE A 33 0.02 -14.35 8.44
CA PHE A 33 0.57 -15.27 7.45
C PHE A 33 2.02 -14.94 7.07
N LEU A 34 2.37 -13.66 6.92
CA LEU A 34 3.74 -13.21 6.62
C LEU A 34 4.72 -13.40 7.79
N ALA A 35 4.23 -13.26 9.03
CA ALA A 35 5.06 -13.41 10.22
C ALA A 35 5.34 -14.88 10.59
N ASP A 36 4.45 -15.80 10.21
CA ASP A 36 4.57 -17.21 10.59
C ASP A 36 5.84 -17.84 10.00
N GLY A 37 6.65 -18.45 10.87
CA GLY A 37 7.92 -19.08 10.50
C GLY A 37 9.06 -18.14 10.09
N THR A 38 8.87 -16.82 10.06
CA THR A 38 9.91 -15.85 9.65
C THR A 38 10.66 -15.19 10.81
N GLY A 39 10.06 -15.20 12.01
CA GLY A 39 10.61 -14.52 13.19
C GLY A 39 10.43 -13.00 13.17
N VAL A 40 9.73 -12.46 12.17
CA VAL A 40 9.40 -11.03 12.07
C VAL A 40 8.31 -10.69 13.09
N ALA A 41 8.51 -9.62 13.85
CA ALA A 41 7.57 -9.21 14.89
C ALA A 41 6.33 -8.53 14.28
N LEU A 42 5.18 -8.73 14.92
CA LEU A 42 3.95 -7.98 14.64
C LEU A 42 3.88 -6.77 15.58
N THR A 43 3.48 -5.62 15.04
CA THR A 43 3.24 -4.40 15.83
C THR A 43 1.86 -3.83 15.54
N ARG A 44 1.25 -3.18 16.52
CA ARG A 44 0.00 -2.42 16.37
C ARG A 44 0.25 -0.91 16.35
N GLU A 45 1.49 -0.51 16.63
CA GLU A 45 1.88 0.88 16.78
C GLU A 45 2.49 1.38 15.48
N ILE A 46 2.06 2.56 15.03
CA ILE A 46 2.69 3.27 13.93
C ILE A 46 3.94 3.98 14.48
N ARG A 47 5.07 3.30 14.40
CA ARG A 47 6.40 3.82 14.77
C ARG A 47 7.48 3.14 13.94
N PRO A 48 8.71 3.70 13.90
CA PRO A 48 9.86 2.95 13.42
C PRO A 48 10.06 1.64 14.21
N PRO A 49 10.69 0.62 13.62
CA PRO A 49 11.04 -0.61 14.33
C PRO A 49 11.86 -0.33 15.60
N GLN A 50 11.64 -1.11 16.66
CA GLN A 50 12.25 -0.87 17.99
C GLN A 50 13.78 -0.96 17.98
N ASP A 51 14.32 -1.89 17.20
CA ASP A 51 15.74 -2.19 17.12
C ASP A 51 16.30 -1.81 15.75
N GLU A 52 17.52 -1.29 15.72
CA GLU A 52 18.18 -0.95 14.47
C GLU A 52 18.41 -2.22 13.63
N GLY A 53 17.97 -2.19 12.37
CA GLY A 53 18.06 -3.35 11.48
C GLY A 53 16.99 -4.43 11.69
N SER A 54 16.01 -4.21 12.57
CA SER A 54 14.86 -5.10 12.70
C SER A 54 13.77 -4.79 11.67
N LEU A 55 12.89 -5.78 11.47
CA LEU A 55 11.72 -5.70 10.61
C LEU A 55 10.49 -5.98 11.47
N GLU A 56 9.47 -5.15 11.32
CA GLU A 56 8.16 -5.32 11.95
C GLU A 56 7.07 -5.27 10.88
N ILE A 57 6.00 -6.03 11.06
CA ILE A 57 4.79 -5.99 10.21
C ILE A 57 3.67 -5.34 11.03
N LEU A 58 3.08 -4.29 10.47
CA LEU A 58 1.98 -3.58 11.11
C LEU A 58 0.66 -4.39 11.01
N LEU A 59 -0.05 -4.42 12.12
CA LEU A 59 -1.46 -4.77 12.27
C LEU A 59 -2.28 -3.46 12.31
N PRO A 60 -2.82 -2.99 11.16
CA PRO A 60 -3.28 -1.60 11.04
C PRO A 60 -4.64 -1.32 11.68
N TYR A 61 -5.43 -2.33 12.08
CA TYR A 61 -6.83 -2.12 12.44
C TYR A 61 -7.01 -1.18 13.63
N GLN A 62 -6.25 -1.41 14.70
CA GLN A 62 -6.36 -0.56 15.89
C GLN A 62 -5.89 0.87 15.63
N ALA A 63 -4.76 1.04 14.94
CA ALA A 63 -4.25 2.36 14.62
C ALA A 63 -5.21 3.15 13.71
N LEU A 64 -5.87 2.49 12.75
CA LEU A 64 -6.86 3.14 11.89
C LEU A 64 -8.18 3.42 12.61
N LEU A 65 -8.57 2.65 13.63
CA LEU A 65 -9.70 3.02 14.49
C LEU A 65 -9.43 4.29 15.30
N GLU A 66 -8.17 4.59 15.59
CA GLU A 66 -7.77 5.83 16.29
C GLU A 66 -7.75 7.03 15.34
N ASP A 67 -7.26 6.87 14.10
CA ASP A 67 -7.27 7.90 13.06
C ASP A 67 -7.30 7.30 11.64
N ASP A 68 -8.44 7.43 10.96
CA ASP A 68 -8.67 7.09 9.55
C ASP A 68 -8.87 8.34 8.67
N SER A 69 -8.63 9.55 9.18
CA SER A 69 -9.00 10.84 8.55
C SER A 69 -8.40 11.10 7.16
N GLY A 70 -7.43 10.28 6.73
CA GLY A 70 -6.85 10.31 5.40
C GLY A 70 -7.60 9.50 4.34
N MET A 71 -8.60 8.71 4.70
CA MET A 71 -9.25 7.77 3.79
C MET A 71 -10.76 7.98 3.75
N GLU A 72 -11.33 7.69 2.59
CA GLU A 72 -12.76 7.46 2.49
C GLU A 72 -13.01 5.96 2.60
N HIS A 73 -14.11 5.58 3.24
CA HIS A 73 -14.51 4.18 3.33
C HIS A 73 -15.12 3.72 2.02
N ASN A 74 -14.31 3.40 1.02
CA ASN A 74 -14.74 2.84 -0.26
C ASN A 74 -13.61 2.01 -0.90
N TRP A 75 -13.82 1.50 -2.11
CA TRP A 75 -12.83 0.65 -2.79
C TRP A 75 -11.73 1.41 -3.55
N ASP A 76 -11.77 2.75 -3.58
CA ASP A 76 -10.65 3.56 -4.08
C ASP A 76 -9.49 3.55 -3.08
N TYR A 77 -9.76 3.41 -1.78
CA TYR A 77 -8.76 3.42 -0.70
C TYR A 77 -8.50 1.98 -0.20
N THR A 78 -7.35 1.41 -0.56
CA THR A 78 -6.97 0.04 -0.23
C THR A 78 -5.65 -0.01 0.55
N SER A 79 -4.95 -1.15 0.54
CA SER A 79 -3.67 -1.31 1.25
C SER A 79 -2.61 -0.29 0.82
N ASP A 80 -2.66 0.19 -0.42
CA ASP A 80 -1.71 1.20 -0.89
C ASP A 80 -1.95 2.54 -0.18
N ALA A 81 -3.22 2.94 -0.02
CA ALA A 81 -3.58 4.19 0.68
C ALA A 81 -3.21 4.12 2.16
N VAL A 82 -3.46 2.98 2.81
CA VAL A 82 -3.05 2.70 4.19
C VAL A 82 -1.53 2.84 4.32
N ALA A 83 -0.77 2.14 3.46
CA ALA A 83 0.69 2.18 3.49
C ALA A 83 1.25 3.59 3.21
N ALA A 84 0.63 4.36 2.31
CA ALA A 84 1.03 5.73 2.02
C ALA A 84 0.84 6.68 3.20
N LEU A 85 -0.29 6.58 3.90
CA LEU A 85 -0.55 7.38 5.10
C LEU A 85 0.42 7.05 6.23
N ILE A 86 0.67 5.77 6.48
CA ILE A 86 1.63 5.32 7.49
C ILE A 86 3.05 5.79 7.14
N ALA A 87 3.49 5.60 5.89
CA ALA A 87 4.81 6.04 5.45
C ALA A 87 4.97 7.56 5.60
N ALA A 88 3.94 8.33 5.29
CA ALA A 88 3.93 9.78 5.51
C ALA A 88 4.03 10.14 7.01
N GLN A 89 3.28 9.46 7.88
CA GLN A 89 3.35 9.66 9.33
C GLN A 89 4.74 9.36 9.90
N LEU A 90 5.42 8.35 9.35
CA LEU A 90 6.78 7.98 9.72
C LEU A 90 7.88 8.77 9.00
N SER A 91 7.53 9.69 8.09
CA SER A 91 8.47 10.37 7.20
C SER A 91 9.40 9.39 6.45
N ALA A 92 8.87 8.23 6.08
CA ALA A 92 9.59 7.14 5.45
C ALA A 92 9.30 7.07 3.93
N PRO A 93 10.26 6.58 3.11
CA PRO A 93 9.99 6.27 1.71
C PRO A 93 9.00 5.10 1.60
N LEU A 94 8.12 5.14 0.57
CA LEU A 94 7.20 4.04 0.29
C LEU A 94 7.66 3.23 -0.93
N ILE A 95 7.75 1.92 -0.74
CA ILE A 95 7.95 0.95 -1.82
C ILE A 95 6.69 0.09 -1.93
N LYS A 96 6.13 0.04 -3.14
CA LYS A 96 5.06 -0.87 -3.51
C LYS A 96 5.65 -2.04 -4.28
N ALA A 97 5.74 -3.20 -3.61
CA ALA A 97 6.01 -4.47 -4.29
C ALA A 97 4.73 -4.96 -4.99
N THR A 98 4.82 -5.30 -6.26
CA THR A 98 3.68 -5.70 -7.10
C THR A 98 4.09 -6.78 -8.11
N ASP A 99 3.15 -7.30 -8.89
CA ASP A 99 3.37 -8.32 -9.91
C ASP A 99 3.71 -7.78 -11.31
N VAL A 100 3.86 -6.46 -11.45
CA VAL A 100 4.20 -5.77 -12.70
C VAL A 100 5.51 -4.98 -12.59
N ASP A 101 6.16 -4.77 -13.74
CA ASP A 101 7.43 -4.04 -13.85
C ASP A 101 7.34 -2.54 -13.53
N GLY A 102 6.14 -1.99 -13.35
CA GLY A 102 5.90 -0.58 -13.05
C GLY A 102 4.55 -0.12 -13.62
N VAL A 103 4.32 1.19 -13.63
CA VAL A 103 3.12 1.78 -14.21
C VAL A 103 3.24 1.84 -15.74
N ILE A 104 2.26 1.29 -16.44
CA ILE A 104 2.22 1.24 -17.90
C ILE A 104 1.48 2.48 -18.44
N ILE A 105 2.18 3.28 -19.25
CA ILE A 105 1.63 4.42 -20.00
C ILE A 105 1.91 4.17 -21.47
N ASP A 106 0.86 4.20 -22.31
CA ASP A 106 0.97 3.99 -23.76
C ASP A 106 1.74 2.71 -24.16
N GLY A 107 1.51 1.63 -23.40
CA GLY A 107 2.13 0.32 -23.64
C GLY A 107 3.59 0.19 -23.18
N ARG A 108 4.12 1.17 -22.43
CA ARG A 108 5.49 1.15 -21.89
C ARG A 108 5.52 1.42 -20.40
N VAL A 109 6.47 0.83 -19.70
CA VAL A 109 6.72 1.16 -18.29
C VAL A 109 7.31 2.56 -18.20
N ALA A 110 6.60 3.46 -17.53
CA ALA A 110 7.07 4.82 -17.27
C ALA A 110 8.12 4.80 -16.15
N LYS A 111 9.27 5.46 -16.35
CA LYS A 111 10.34 5.49 -15.34
C LYS A 111 10.00 6.38 -14.15
N GLU A 112 9.41 7.54 -14.42
CA GLU A 112 8.93 8.48 -13.41
C GLU A 112 7.70 9.21 -13.98
N LEU A 113 6.69 9.44 -13.15
CA LEU A 113 5.50 10.18 -13.52
C LEU A 113 4.86 10.87 -12.30
N PRO A 114 4.20 12.02 -12.48
CA PRO A 114 3.40 12.61 -11.42
C PRO A 114 2.08 11.85 -11.26
N ALA A 115 1.65 11.65 -10.02
CA ALA A 115 0.43 10.94 -9.64
C ALA A 115 -0.81 11.50 -10.36
N SER A 116 -0.82 12.79 -10.66
CA SER A 116 -1.92 13.46 -11.38
C SER A 116 -2.22 12.86 -12.76
N ILE A 117 -1.24 12.20 -13.41
CA ILE A 117 -1.46 11.48 -14.67
C ILE A 117 -2.31 10.22 -14.48
N LEU A 118 -2.34 9.66 -13.26
CA LEU A 118 -3.07 8.43 -12.93
C LEU A 118 -4.49 8.69 -12.40
N LEU A 119 -4.89 9.96 -12.22
CA LEU A 119 -6.23 10.29 -11.74
C LEU A 119 -7.30 9.74 -12.69
N GLY A 120 -8.18 8.91 -12.15
CA GLY A 120 -9.25 8.24 -12.89
C GLY A 120 -8.78 7.14 -13.85
N ARG A 121 -7.50 6.77 -13.83
CA ARG A 121 -6.94 5.69 -14.66
C ARG A 121 -6.66 4.47 -13.81
N GLU A 122 -7.13 3.31 -14.26
CA GLU A 122 -6.74 2.05 -13.65
C GLU A 122 -5.22 1.86 -13.78
N SER A 123 -4.58 1.47 -12.69
CA SER A 123 -3.14 1.28 -12.63
C SER A 123 -2.81 0.27 -11.53
N CYS A 124 -1.54 -0.04 -11.36
CA CYS A 124 -1.10 -0.88 -10.25
C CYS A 124 -1.17 -0.19 -8.89
N ILE A 125 -1.63 1.07 -8.77
CA ILE A 125 -1.83 1.76 -7.48
C ILE A 125 -3.30 2.19 -7.34
N ASP A 126 -3.84 2.12 -6.13
CA ASP A 126 -5.24 2.50 -5.87
C ASP A 126 -5.49 4.02 -6.04
N GLN A 127 -6.74 4.37 -6.36
CA GLN A 127 -7.13 5.76 -6.64
C GLN A 127 -7.08 6.64 -5.38
N GLY A 128 -7.28 6.08 -4.19
CA GLY A 128 -7.15 6.76 -2.93
C GLY A 128 -5.73 7.29 -2.73
N THR A 129 -4.73 6.47 -3.01
CA THR A 129 -3.31 6.84 -2.96
C THR A 129 -2.98 7.89 -4.01
N VAL A 130 -3.52 7.78 -5.22
CA VAL A 130 -3.35 8.82 -6.25
C VAL A 130 -3.91 10.16 -5.78
N ARG A 131 -5.11 10.19 -5.18
CA ARG A 131 -5.72 11.42 -4.62
C ARG A 131 -4.91 11.96 -3.44
N LEU A 132 -4.41 11.09 -2.57
CA LEU A 132 -3.54 11.44 -1.46
C LEU A 132 -2.26 12.12 -1.93
N LEU A 133 -1.57 11.52 -2.91
CA LEU A 133 -0.34 12.07 -3.51
C LEU A 133 -0.58 13.43 -4.17
N CYS A 134 -1.70 13.60 -4.89
CA CYS A 134 -2.05 14.89 -5.49
C CYS A 134 -2.47 15.97 -4.46
N GLY A 135 -2.73 15.57 -3.21
CA GLY A 135 -3.28 16.42 -2.15
C GLY A 135 -2.39 16.45 -0.92
N ARG A 136 -2.85 15.83 0.18
CA ARG A 136 -2.20 15.92 1.49
C ARG A 136 -0.80 15.30 1.56
N LEU A 137 -0.46 14.39 0.65
CA LEU A 137 0.85 13.73 0.56
C LEU A 137 1.71 14.29 -0.58
N LYS A 138 1.41 15.51 -1.06
CA LYS A 138 2.21 16.17 -2.10
C LYS A 138 3.69 16.23 -1.70
N GLY A 139 4.58 15.90 -2.64
CA GLY A 139 6.02 15.79 -2.40
C GLY A 139 6.49 14.41 -1.94
N MET A 140 5.58 13.50 -1.57
CA MET A 140 5.92 12.10 -1.34
C MET A 140 6.26 11.39 -2.66
N LYS A 141 7.12 10.38 -2.58
CA LYS A 141 7.47 9.49 -3.69
C LYS A 141 7.08 8.05 -3.36
N VAL A 142 6.51 7.35 -4.35
CA VAL A 142 6.21 5.92 -4.27
C VAL A 142 7.02 5.18 -5.32
N MET A 143 7.81 4.20 -4.90
CA MET A 143 8.61 3.36 -5.77
C MET A 143 7.86 2.06 -6.07
N VAL A 144 7.52 1.82 -7.33
CA VAL A 144 6.87 0.58 -7.77
C VAL A 144 7.93 -0.41 -8.24
N LEU A 145 7.98 -1.57 -7.61
CA LEU A 145 8.93 -2.65 -7.90
C LEU A 145 8.19 -3.96 -8.18
N ASN A 146 8.67 -4.74 -9.15
CA ASN A 146 8.16 -6.08 -9.41
C ASN A 146 8.74 -7.08 -8.40
N GLY A 147 7.88 -7.75 -7.64
CA GLY A 147 8.21 -8.77 -6.64
C GLY A 147 8.11 -10.21 -7.13
N THR A 148 7.78 -10.46 -8.40
CA THR A 148 7.63 -11.84 -8.95
C THR A 148 8.98 -12.54 -9.19
N ASP A 149 10.06 -11.78 -9.37
CA ASP A 149 11.44 -12.27 -9.45
C ASP A 149 12.19 -11.79 -8.20
N ILE A 150 12.46 -12.72 -7.28
CA ILE A 150 13.04 -12.43 -5.96
C ILE A 150 14.44 -11.81 -6.09
N ASP A 151 15.29 -12.35 -6.97
CA ASP A 151 16.67 -11.89 -7.12
C ASP A 151 16.69 -10.48 -7.71
N ARG A 152 15.87 -10.23 -8.73
CA ARG A 152 15.70 -8.90 -9.32
C ARG A 152 15.11 -7.91 -8.32
N PHE A 153 14.13 -8.33 -7.52
CA PHE A 153 13.51 -7.49 -6.50
C PHE A 153 14.53 -7.07 -5.42
N ILE A 154 15.27 -8.03 -4.85
CA ILE A 154 16.30 -7.75 -3.83
C ILE A 154 17.37 -6.81 -4.37
N LYS A 155 17.84 -7.04 -5.60
CA LYS A 155 18.81 -6.15 -6.25
C LYS A 155 18.25 -4.73 -6.39
N SER A 156 17.05 -4.61 -6.94
CA SER A 156 16.36 -3.33 -7.17
C SER A 156 16.16 -2.55 -5.87
N LEU A 157 15.74 -3.25 -4.81
CA LEU A 157 15.55 -2.69 -3.48
C LEU A 157 16.86 -2.13 -2.90
N ARG A 158 17.96 -2.88 -2.98
CA ARG A 158 19.29 -2.46 -2.47
C ARG A 158 19.89 -1.30 -3.26
N GLU A 159 19.69 -1.29 -4.57
CA GLU A 159 20.24 -0.26 -5.47
C GLU A 159 19.32 0.98 -5.55
N GLY A 160 18.13 0.95 -4.95
CA GLY A 160 17.15 2.04 -5.04
C GLY A 160 16.59 2.24 -6.46
N ILE A 161 16.59 1.18 -7.28
CA ILE A 161 16.12 1.23 -8.67
C ILE A 161 14.68 0.77 -8.72
N ALA A 162 13.76 1.69 -8.99
CA ALA A 162 12.36 1.36 -9.21
C ALA A 162 12.07 1.03 -10.68
N GLY A 163 11.00 0.25 -10.89
CA GLY A 163 10.33 0.16 -12.18
C GLY A 163 9.74 1.51 -12.58
N THR A 164 8.97 2.09 -11.66
CA THR A 164 8.40 3.44 -11.77
C THR A 164 8.53 4.20 -10.44
N ILE A 165 8.84 5.49 -10.51
CA ILE A 165 8.69 6.44 -9.41
C ILE A 165 7.42 7.27 -9.65
N ILE A 166 6.47 7.22 -8.72
CA ILE A 166 5.27 8.07 -8.74
C ILE A 166 5.51 9.24 -7.80
N THR A 167 5.37 10.47 -8.28
CA THR A 167 5.57 11.70 -7.49
C THR A 167 4.23 12.37 -7.15
N GLY A 168 4.04 12.79 -5.89
CA GLY A 168 2.89 13.59 -5.46
C GLY A 168 3.00 15.07 -5.78
#